data_AF-A0A522R3G7-F1
#
_entry.id   AF-A0A522R3G7-F1
#
_cell.length_a   1.000
_cell.length_b   1.000
_cell.length_c   1.000
_cell.angle_alpha   90.00
_cell.angle_beta   90.00
_cell.angle_gamma   90.00
#
_symmetry.space_group_name_H-M   'P 1'
#
loop_
_entity.id
_entity.type
_entity.pdbx_description
1 polymer ?
#
loop_
_entity_poly.entity_id
_entity_poly.type
_entity_poly.pdbx_seq_one_letter_code
_entity_poly.pdbx_strand_id
1 'polypeptide(L)'
;MNRIAVFVDAGYFYASASELLFGTPLRRGELRLANAEFVQYLAHCAETIGGCPLLRIYWYDGTNSGPTAAHLAMAYLDNIKLRLGFVNQSGEQKGVDGLIFSDLTNLARNHAISDALLLAGDEDLRVGVQQAQEHGIRVHLLGVEPKDPSGNQSAALQREADTRRQLDAETLKQFLFRREYVLNPAPAGETGTSDEETAHNLARMQELAGEYAATLDAAQRELILALPERTPLPHELDRELLLRASELLGRKLEEAEKRTLRGALRGAVTEGR
;
A
#
# COMPACT_ATOMS: atom_id res chain seq x y z
N MET A 1 26.91 23.70 -9.83
CA MET A 1 25.48 23.39 -10.06
C MET A 1 24.91 23.10 -8.69
N ASN A 2 24.01 23.94 -8.17
CA ASN A 2 23.42 23.76 -6.84
C ASN A 2 21.95 23.44 -7.03
N ARG A 3 21.55 22.20 -6.74
CA ARG A 3 20.18 21.71 -6.85
C ARG A 3 19.94 20.67 -5.76
N ILE A 4 18.71 20.60 -5.28
CA ILE A 4 18.29 19.60 -4.30
C ILE A 4 17.39 18.55 -4.95
N ALA A 5 17.55 17.28 -4.58
CA ALA A 5 16.57 16.23 -4.87
C ALA A 5 15.92 15.72 -3.59
N VAL A 6 14.65 15.32 -3.69
CA VAL A 6 13.91 14.72 -2.58
C VAL A 6 13.78 13.22 -2.80
N PHE A 7 13.95 12.44 -1.74
CA PHE A 7 13.84 10.99 -1.73
C PHE A 7 12.82 10.61 -0.68
N VAL A 8 11.67 10.10 -1.10
CA VAL A 8 10.55 9.76 -0.21
C VAL A 8 10.39 8.25 -0.13
N ASP A 9 10.66 7.68 1.04
CA ASP A 9 10.20 6.34 1.39
C ASP A 9 8.72 6.42 1.78
N ALA A 10 7.85 5.96 0.87
CA ALA A 10 6.42 6.01 1.08
C ALA A 10 5.89 4.94 2.04
N GLY A 11 6.68 3.90 2.34
CA GLY A 11 6.36 2.91 3.36
C GLY A 11 6.52 3.54 4.74
N TYR A 12 7.72 4.08 5.00
CA TYR A 12 8.02 4.83 6.23
C TYR A 12 7.03 5.98 6.43
N PHE A 13 6.87 6.85 5.43
CA PHE A 13 6.03 8.05 5.57
C PHE A 13 4.60 7.71 6.00
N TYR A 14 3.94 6.75 5.35
CA TYR A 14 2.55 6.45 5.68
C TYR A 14 2.41 5.70 7.00
N ALA A 15 3.33 4.80 7.33
CA ALA A 15 3.28 4.09 8.61
C ALA A 15 3.42 5.09 9.77
N SER A 16 4.45 5.94 9.73
CA SER A 16 4.70 6.93 10.79
C SER A 16 3.66 8.04 10.83
N ALA A 17 3.21 8.56 9.68
CA ALA A 17 2.21 9.63 9.65
C ALA A 17 0.83 9.14 10.11
N SER A 18 0.43 7.92 9.75
CA SER A 18 -0.84 7.36 10.23
C SER A 18 -0.81 7.04 11.72
N GLU A 19 0.31 6.54 12.23
CA GLU A 19 0.49 6.33 13.66
C GLU A 19 0.43 7.65 14.46
N LEU A 20 1.08 8.71 13.98
CA LEU A 20 1.02 10.02 14.62
C LEU A 20 -0.39 10.62 14.60
N LEU A 21 -1.10 10.56 13.46
CA LEU A 21 -2.40 11.22 13.31
C LEU A 21 -3.58 10.42 13.86
N PHE A 22 -3.54 9.09 13.75
CA PHE A 22 -4.66 8.20 14.06
C PHE A 22 -4.37 7.22 15.20
N GLY A 23 -3.16 7.27 15.76
CA GLY A 23 -2.75 6.48 16.92
C GLY A 23 -2.26 5.07 16.61
N THR A 24 -2.44 4.58 15.37
CA THR A 24 -1.95 3.28 14.92
C THR A 24 -1.51 3.34 13.44
N PRO A 25 -0.56 2.50 13.02
CA PRO A 25 -0.23 2.37 11.59
C PRO A 25 -1.44 1.84 10.80
N LEU A 26 -1.89 2.60 9.81
CA LEU A 26 -2.99 2.21 8.92
C LEU A 26 -2.48 1.68 7.58
N ARG A 27 -3.26 0.83 6.92
CA ARG A 27 -2.90 0.33 5.59
C ARG A 27 -3.00 1.47 4.56
N ARG A 28 -2.15 1.43 3.53
CA ARG A 28 -2.15 2.43 2.42
C ARG A 28 -3.55 2.66 1.81
N GLY A 29 -4.37 1.61 1.69
CA GLY A 29 -5.74 1.72 1.15
C GLY A 29 -6.74 2.49 2.03
N GLU A 30 -6.45 2.66 3.32
CA GLU A 30 -7.26 3.40 4.30
C GLU A 30 -6.88 4.88 4.37
N LEU A 31 -5.86 5.30 3.62
CA LEU A 31 -5.31 6.63 3.67
C LEU A 31 -5.52 7.34 2.33
N ARG A 32 -5.81 8.63 2.39
CA ARG A 32 -5.85 9.53 1.23
C ARG A 32 -4.85 10.65 1.48
N LEU A 33 -3.85 10.73 0.62
CA LEU A 33 -2.92 11.84 0.58
C LEU A 33 -3.42 12.88 -0.44
N ALA A 34 -3.41 14.16 -0.06
CA ALA A 34 -3.52 15.28 -0.98
C ALA A 34 -2.20 15.40 -1.76
N ASN A 35 -2.06 14.57 -2.80
CA ASN A 35 -0.78 14.31 -3.45
C ASN A 35 -0.13 15.59 -4.00
N ALA A 36 -0.90 16.44 -4.71
CA ALA A 36 -0.35 17.62 -5.36
C ALA A 36 0.14 18.65 -4.33
N GLU A 37 -0.66 18.89 -3.30
CA GLU A 37 -0.38 19.82 -2.22
C GLU A 37 0.81 19.36 -1.39
N PHE A 38 0.88 18.05 -1.09
CA PHE A 38 2.02 17.49 -0.36
C PHE A 38 3.31 17.53 -1.16
N VAL A 39 3.24 17.26 -2.47
CA VAL A 39 4.40 17.37 -3.38
C VAL A 39 4.90 18.81 -3.47
N GLN A 40 4.00 19.79 -3.57
CA GLN A 40 4.37 21.21 -3.53
C GLN A 40 4.99 21.60 -2.19
N TYR A 41 4.44 21.11 -1.08
CA TYR A 41 5.01 21.31 0.24
C TYR A 41 6.44 20.73 0.34
N LEU A 42 6.66 19.50 -0.11
CA LEU A 42 7.98 18.87 -0.12
C LEU A 42 8.98 19.64 -0.99
N ALA A 43 8.55 20.13 -2.16
CA ALA A 43 9.35 20.97 -3.03
C ALA A 43 9.82 22.23 -2.29
N HIS A 44 8.89 22.97 -1.70
CA HIS A 44 9.19 24.19 -0.96
C HIS A 44 10.08 23.93 0.27
N CYS A 45 9.81 22.85 1.00
CA CYS A 45 10.61 22.40 2.14
C CYS A 45 12.06 22.13 1.71
N ALA A 46 12.25 21.39 0.61
CA ALA A 46 13.56 21.07 0.08
C ALA A 46 14.33 22.34 -0.34
N GLU A 47 13.71 23.22 -1.12
CA GLU A 47 14.34 24.47 -1.58
C GLU A 47 14.72 25.38 -0.41
N THR A 48 13.88 25.43 0.63
CA THR A 48 14.15 26.21 1.84
C THR A 48 15.31 25.63 2.65
N ILE A 49 15.37 24.30 2.80
CA ILE A 49 16.43 23.62 3.57
C ILE A 49 17.77 23.70 2.83
N GLY A 50 17.78 23.38 1.54
CA GLY A 50 18.99 23.32 0.72
C GLY A 50 19.43 24.68 0.17
N GLY A 51 18.56 25.70 0.21
CA GLY A 51 18.86 27.03 -0.34
C GLY A 51 19.13 27.01 -1.86
N CYS A 52 18.63 26.00 -2.57
CA CYS A 52 18.87 25.80 -4.00
C CYS A 52 17.63 25.22 -4.69
N PRO A 53 17.49 25.40 -6.03
CA PRO A 53 16.31 24.95 -6.76
C PRO A 53 16.10 23.43 -6.73
N LEU A 54 14.84 23.00 -6.71
CA LEU A 54 14.48 21.59 -6.82
C LEU A 54 14.90 21.02 -8.18
N LEU A 55 15.58 19.87 -8.17
CA LEU A 55 15.81 19.05 -9.35
C LEU A 55 14.60 18.14 -9.63
N ARG A 56 14.21 17.34 -8.64
CA ARG A 56 13.17 16.30 -8.76
C ARG A 56 12.81 15.72 -7.39
N ILE A 57 11.59 15.23 -7.26
CA ILE A 57 11.14 14.40 -6.14
C ILE A 57 11.05 12.94 -6.62
N TYR A 58 11.82 12.06 -5.99
CA TYR A 58 11.76 10.62 -6.20
C TYR A 58 10.88 10.00 -5.12
N TRP A 59 9.83 9.31 -5.57
CA TRP A 59 8.84 8.68 -4.70
C TRP A 59 9.00 7.17 -4.79
N TYR A 60 9.40 6.53 -3.70
CA TYR A 60 9.69 5.10 -3.64
C TYR A 60 8.55 4.39 -2.91
N ASP A 61 7.96 3.40 -3.57
CA ASP A 61 6.80 2.68 -3.06
C ASP A 61 6.87 1.18 -3.41
N GLY A 62 6.13 0.35 -2.69
CA GLY A 62 6.10 -1.09 -2.90
C GLY A 62 4.90 -1.55 -3.73
N THR A 63 5.09 -2.54 -4.62
CA THR A 63 3.98 -3.27 -5.23
C THR A 63 4.29 -4.76 -5.43
N ASN A 64 3.24 -5.58 -5.42
CA ASN A 64 3.30 -7.03 -5.72
C ASN A 64 2.63 -7.40 -7.06
N SER A 65 1.86 -6.49 -7.67
CA SER A 65 0.98 -6.79 -8.82
C SER A 65 1.01 -5.68 -9.89
N GLY A 66 1.91 -4.70 -9.74
CA GLY A 66 2.05 -3.55 -10.63
C GLY A 66 1.51 -2.24 -10.04
N PRO A 67 1.58 -1.12 -10.79
CA PRO A 67 1.14 0.18 -10.29
C PRO A 67 -0.35 0.20 -9.93
N THR A 68 -0.70 0.65 -8.73
CA THR A 68 -2.09 0.90 -8.33
C THR A 68 -2.58 2.24 -8.87
N ALA A 69 -3.89 2.51 -8.80
CA ALA A 69 -4.43 3.83 -9.16
C ALA A 69 -3.80 4.97 -8.31
N ALA A 70 -3.50 4.72 -7.04
CA ALA A 70 -2.81 5.69 -6.19
C ALA A 70 -1.36 5.93 -6.64
N HIS A 71 -0.66 4.88 -7.07
CA HIS A 71 0.69 5.00 -7.64
C HIS A 71 0.66 5.83 -8.93
N LEU A 72 -0.29 5.55 -9.83
CA LEU A 72 -0.42 6.29 -11.09
C LEU A 72 -0.78 7.76 -10.83
N ALA A 73 -1.70 8.03 -9.90
CA ALA A 73 -2.06 9.40 -9.52
C ALA A 73 -0.84 10.20 -9.00
N MET A 74 0.06 9.56 -8.26
CA MET A 74 1.33 10.17 -7.83
C MET A 74 2.29 10.37 -9.02
N ALA A 75 2.42 9.37 -9.89
CA ALA A 75 3.35 9.38 -11.03
C ALA A 75 3.01 10.41 -12.12
N TYR A 76 1.75 10.86 -12.22
CA TYR A 76 1.32 11.89 -13.16
C TYR A 76 1.56 13.32 -12.69
N LEU A 77 2.03 13.53 -11.45
CA LEU A 77 2.35 14.86 -10.96
C LEU A 77 3.67 15.38 -11.53
N ASP A 78 3.73 16.70 -11.73
CA ASP A 78 4.95 17.37 -12.16
C ASP A 78 6.08 17.16 -11.14
N ASN A 79 7.31 17.07 -11.65
CA ASN A 79 8.54 16.88 -10.86
C ASN A 79 8.62 15.59 -10.05
N ILE A 80 7.66 14.67 -10.19
CA ILE A 80 7.65 13.38 -9.51
C ILE A 80 8.24 12.29 -10.40
N LYS A 81 9.08 11.44 -9.80
CA LYS A 81 9.48 10.15 -10.37
C LYS A 81 9.11 9.03 -9.41
N LEU A 82 8.06 8.29 -9.77
CA LEU A 82 7.68 7.08 -9.08
C LEU A 82 8.71 5.96 -9.38
N ARG A 83 9.17 5.31 -8.31
CA ARG A 83 10.03 4.12 -8.31
C ARG A 83 9.31 3.03 -7.53
N LEU A 84 9.04 1.90 -8.18
CA LEU A 84 8.32 0.79 -7.55
C LEU A 84 9.28 -0.36 -7.24
N GLY A 85 9.45 -0.66 -5.96
CA GLY A 85 10.11 -1.87 -5.49
C GLY A 85 9.16 -3.07 -5.53
N PHE A 86 9.71 -4.27 -5.65
CA PHE A 86 8.93 -5.51 -5.67
C PHE A 86 8.74 -6.05 -4.25
N VAL A 87 7.49 -6.25 -3.85
CA VAL A 87 7.16 -6.86 -2.54
C VAL A 87 6.99 -8.37 -2.74
N ASN A 88 7.75 -9.18 -2.01
CA ASN A 88 7.65 -10.63 -2.13
C ASN A 88 6.35 -11.16 -1.49
N GLN A 89 5.98 -12.42 -1.78
CA GLN A 89 4.73 -13.03 -1.28
C GLN A 89 4.66 -13.15 0.26
N SER A 90 5.79 -13.01 0.96
CA SER A 90 5.88 -13.00 2.43
C SER A 90 5.65 -11.62 3.05
N GLY A 91 5.40 -10.58 2.24
CA GLY A 91 5.20 -9.21 2.72
C GLY A 91 6.48 -8.46 3.06
N GLU A 92 7.66 -9.03 2.79
CA GLU A 92 8.92 -8.31 2.91
C GLU A 92 9.08 -7.37 1.72
N GLN A 93 9.21 -6.08 2.01
CA GLN A 93 9.48 -5.05 1.00
C GLN A 93 10.96 -5.12 0.59
N LYS A 94 11.34 -6.09 -0.25
CA LYS A 94 12.71 -6.19 -0.75
C LYS A 94 12.93 -5.24 -1.93
N GLY A 95 13.67 -4.16 -1.70
CA GLY A 95 14.31 -3.39 -2.77
C GLY A 95 13.92 -1.93 -2.90
N VAL A 96 13.02 -1.41 -2.05
CA VAL A 96 12.75 0.05 -1.99
C VAL A 96 14.02 0.78 -1.53
N ASP A 97 14.66 0.30 -0.45
CA ASP A 97 15.90 0.88 0.08
C ASP A 97 17.05 0.81 -0.93
N GLY A 98 17.13 -0.30 -1.67
CA GLY A 98 18.10 -0.47 -2.75
C GLY A 98 17.91 0.53 -3.89
N LEU A 99 16.66 0.88 -4.22
CA LEU A 99 16.35 1.92 -5.21
C LEU A 99 16.74 3.31 -4.70
N ILE A 100 16.42 3.63 -3.45
CA ILE A 100 16.80 4.90 -2.81
C ILE A 100 18.31 5.04 -2.80
N PHE A 101 19.01 4.01 -2.31
CA PHE A 101 20.47 3.94 -2.28
C PHE A 101 21.07 4.17 -3.67
N SER A 102 20.57 3.46 -4.67
CA SER A 102 21.10 3.55 -6.04
C SER A 102 20.89 4.93 -6.65
N ASP A 103 19.68 5.50 -6.57
CA ASP A 103 19.40 6.81 -7.14
C ASP A 103 20.16 7.92 -6.38
N LEU A 104 20.25 7.86 -5.04
CA LEU A 104 20.98 8.84 -4.23
C LEU A 104 22.48 8.86 -4.58
N THR A 105 23.12 7.69 -4.55
CA THR A 105 24.55 7.56 -4.84
C THR A 105 24.88 7.91 -6.29
N ASN A 106 24.04 7.53 -7.25
CA ASN A 106 24.23 7.89 -8.66
C ASN A 106 24.10 9.40 -8.90
N LEU A 107 23.13 10.07 -8.27
CA LEU A 107 22.99 11.52 -8.41
C LEU A 107 24.17 12.26 -7.75
N ALA A 108 24.64 11.77 -6.61
CA ALA A 108 25.81 12.30 -5.92
C ALA A 108 27.09 12.14 -6.76
N ARG A 109 27.36 10.92 -7.23
CA ARG A 109 28.54 10.58 -8.05
C ARG A 109 28.63 11.39 -9.34
N ASN A 110 27.49 11.65 -9.99
CA ASN A 110 27.44 12.46 -11.21
C ASN A 110 27.38 13.96 -10.93
N HIS A 111 27.48 14.39 -9.65
CA HIS A 111 27.35 15.78 -9.21
C HIS A 111 26.08 16.46 -9.77
N ALA A 112 25.01 15.69 -9.90
CA ALA A 112 23.73 16.19 -10.43
C ALA A 112 22.99 17.05 -9.40
N ILE A 113 23.26 16.81 -8.11
CA ILE A 113 22.72 17.52 -6.95
C ILE A 113 23.86 17.94 -6.02
N SER A 114 23.64 19.00 -5.26
CA SER A 114 24.49 19.43 -4.13
C SER A 114 23.91 19.02 -2.79
N ASP A 115 22.59 18.85 -2.72
CA ASP A 115 21.85 18.58 -1.51
C ASP A 115 20.79 17.48 -1.78
N ALA A 116 20.49 16.68 -0.76
CA ALA A 116 19.42 15.69 -0.80
C ALA A 116 18.52 15.86 0.43
N LEU A 117 17.20 15.87 0.23
CA LEU A 117 16.22 15.76 1.31
C LEU A 117 15.71 14.32 1.35
N LEU A 118 16.00 13.58 2.41
CA LEU A 118 15.61 12.19 2.59
C LEU A 118 14.47 12.09 3.62
N LEU A 119 13.28 11.69 3.18
CA LEU A 119 12.15 11.36 4.04
C LEU A 119 12.11 9.84 4.27
N ALA A 120 12.76 9.39 5.34
CA ALA A 120 12.90 7.97 5.67
C ALA A 120 13.23 7.75 7.16
N GLY A 121 13.12 6.51 7.64
CA GLY A 121 13.42 6.14 9.03
C GLY A 121 14.35 4.95 9.22
N ASP A 122 14.61 4.17 8.16
CA ASP A 122 15.36 2.91 8.25
C ASP A 122 16.88 3.12 8.36
N GLU A 123 17.54 2.33 9.20
CA GLU A 123 18.99 2.31 9.35
C GLU A 123 19.71 1.85 8.08
N ASP A 124 19.08 1.01 7.26
CA ASP A 124 19.69 0.46 6.03
C ASP A 124 20.06 1.56 5.02
N LEU A 125 19.37 2.71 5.06
CA LEU A 125 19.67 3.86 4.20
C LEU A 125 20.93 4.62 4.62
N ARG A 126 21.45 4.39 5.85
CA ARG A 126 22.63 5.08 6.37
C ARG A 126 23.85 4.90 5.48
N VAL A 127 24.06 3.71 4.94
CA VAL A 127 25.19 3.45 4.04
C VAL A 127 25.07 4.28 2.75
N GLY A 128 23.85 4.49 2.25
CA GLY A 128 23.60 5.36 1.10
C GLY A 128 23.90 6.82 1.41
N VAL A 129 23.55 7.29 2.61
CA VAL A 129 23.88 8.65 3.09
C VAL A 129 25.39 8.86 3.12
N GLN A 130 26.14 7.92 3.73
CA GLN A 130 27.60 7.98 3.79
C GLN A 130 28.24 8.08 2.39
N GLN A 131 27.87 7.18 1.48
CA GLN A 131 28.43 7.15 0.13
C GLN A 131 28.09 8.41 -0.67
N ALA A 132 26.92 9.00 -0.43
CA ALA A 132 26.58 10.25 -1.08
C ALA A 132 27.45 11.41 -0.56
N GLN A 133 27.65 11.48 0.76
CA GLN A 133 28.52 12.47 1.40
C GLN A 133 29.99 12.35 0.99
N GLU A 134 30.48 11.15 0.68
CA GLU A 134 31.82 10.94 0.09
C GLU A 134 32.00 11.67 -1.25
N HIS A 135 30.91 11.92 -1.98
CA HIS A 135 30.89 12.73 -3.21
C HIS A 135 30.63 14.23 -2.97
N GLY A 136 30.62 14.66 -1.71
CA GLY A 136 30.53 16.06 -1.30
C GLY A 136 29.11 16.63 -1.30
N ILE A 137 28.08 15.80 -1.37
CA ILE A 137 26.69 16.27 -1.23
C ILE A 137 26.27 16.32 0.24
N ARG A 138 25.38 17.25 0.59
CA ARG A 138 24.78 17.32 1.92
C ARG A 138 23.48 16.52 1.96
N VAL A 139 23.21 15.82 3.05
CA VAL A 139 21.99 15.04 3.23
C VAL A 139 21.19 15.56 4.42
N HIS A 140 19.98 16.01 4.15
CA HIS A 140 19.02 16.51 5.12
C HIS A 140 17.97 15.44 5.38
N LEU A 141 17.85 15.00 6.63
CA LEU A 141 16.86 14.01 7.02
C LEU A 141 15.56 14.71 7.43
N LEU A 142 14.46 14.33 6.78
CA LEU A 142 13.11 14.71 7.16
C LEU A 142 12.44 13.51 7.83
N GLY A 143 12.08 13.63 9.09
CA GLY A 143 11.31 12.63 9.82
C GLY A 143 9.84 13.01 9.95
N VAL A 144 9.02 12.03 10.30
CA VAL A 144 7.70 12.30 10.88
C VAL A 144 7.87 12.39 12.40
N GLU A 145 7.25 13.36 13.06
CA GLU A 145 7.23 13.44 14.51
C GLU A 145 6.76 12.10 15.12
N PRO A 146 7.51 11.50 16.06
CA PRO A 146 7.11 10.23 16.64
C PRO A 146 6.00 10.42 17.65
N LYS A 147 5.02 9.52 17.67
CA LYS A 147 3.95 9.49 18.67
C LYS A 147 4.51 9.20 20.07
N ASP A 148 5.48 8.28 20.16
CA ASP A 148 6.07 7.79 21.40
C ASP A 148 7.57 8.11 21.51
N PRO A 149 8.13 8.20 22.73
CA PRO A 149 9.54 8.54 22.95
C PRO A 149 10.56 7.56 22.34
N SER A 150 10.14 6.35 21.96
CA SER A 150 11.00 5.37 21.30
C SER A 150 11.46 5.80 19.91
N GLY A 151 10.79 6.80 19.31
CA GLY A 151 11.12 7.31 17.98
C GLY A 151 10.66 6.39 16.85
N ASN A 152 10.66 6.94 15.63
CA ASN A 152 10.35 6.21 14.39
C ASN A 152 11.50 6.28 13.36
N GLN A 153 12.64 6.88 13.73
CA GLN A 153 13.85 6.96 12.89
C GLN A 153 15.05 6.40 13.63
N SER A 154 15.85 5.58 12.95
CA SER A 154 17.10 5.05 13.52
C SER A 154 18.01 6.19 14.01
N ALA A 155 18.50 6.04 15.24
CA ALA A 155 19.45 6.98 15.81
C ALA A 155 20.78 6.99 15.02
N ALA A 156 21.15 5.89 14.37
CA ALA A 156 22.34 5.83 13.53
C ALA A 156 22.16 6.66 12.25
N LEU A 157 21.03 6.52 11.56
CA LEU A 157 20.69 7.35 10.40
C LEU A 157 20.64 8.84 10.77
N GLN A 158 20.01 9.16 11.91
CA GLN A 158 19.92 10.55 12.39
C GLN A 158 21.28 11.18 12.68
N ARG A 159 22.26 10.41 13.17
CA ARG A 159 23.63 10.91 13.42
C ARG A 159 24.44 11.10 12.15
N GLU A 160 24.10 10.36 11.09
CA GLU A 160 24.79 10.43 9.80
C GLU A 160 24.38 11.65 8.97
N ALA A 161 23.10 12.03 9.04
CA ALA A 161 22.58 13.16 8.28
C ALA A 161 23.17 14.50 8.74
N ASP A 162 23.40 15.42 7.80
CA ASP A 162 23.93 16.76 8.06
C ASP A 162 22.98 17.64 8.87
N THR A 163 21.68 17.54 8.58
CA THR A 163 20.63 18.25 9.31
C THR A 163 19.39 17.38 9.44
N ARG A 164 18.53 17.73 10.41
CA ARG A 164 17.30 17.01 10.71
C ARG A 164 16.13 17.99 10.79
N ARG A 165 14.99 17.60 10.24
CA ARG A 165 13.70 18.29 10.34
C ARG A 165 12.61 17.27 10.60
N GLN A 166 11.48 17.74 11.12
CA GLN A 166 10.33 16.88 11.40
C GLN A 166 9.06 17.47 10.78
N LEU A 167 8.20 16.58 10.29
CA LEU A 167 6.82 16.87 9.95
C LEU A 167 5.98 16.66 11.21
N ASP A 168 5.45 17.76 11.75
CA ASP A 168 4.58 17.74 12.90
C ASP A 168 3.15 17.32 12.53
N ALA A 169 2.36 16.99 13.55
CA ALA A 169 0.97 16.59 13.37
C ALA A 169 0.12 17.67 12.67
N GLU A 170 0.34 18.96 12.98
CA GLU A 170 -0.43 20.07 12.40
C GLU A 170 -0.17 20.26 10.90
N THR A 171 1.07 20.05 10.46
CA THR A 171 1.43 20.00 9.03
C THR A 171 0.79 18.79 8.37
N LEU A 172 0.90 17.60 8.97
CA LEU A 172 0.42 16.37 8.35
C LEU A 172 -1.11 16.32 8.21
N LYS A 173 -1.87 16.90 9.14
CA LYS A 173 -3.34 16.99 9.06
C LYS A 173 -3.84 17.74 7.81
N GLN A 174 -3.01 18.60 7.21
CA GLN A 174 -3.36 19.34 6.00
C GLN A 174 -3.33 18.46 4.75
N PHE A 175 -2.59 17.34 4.79
CA PHE A 175 -2.30 16.53 3.60
C PHE A 175 -2.78 15.09 3.72
N LEU A 176 -2.71 14.48 4.90
CA LEU A 176 -3.03 13.08 5.11
C LEU A 176 -4.39 12.92 5.82
N PHE A 177 -5.30 12.24 5.14
CA PHE A 177 -6.65 12.01 5.62
C PHE A 177 -6.89 10.51 5.75
N ARG A 178 -7.61 10.12 6.80
CA ARG A 178 -8.21 8.79 6.83
C ARG A 178 -9.31 8.76 5.77
N ARG A 179 -9.29 7.76 4.91
CA ARG A 179 -10.45 7.47 4.07
C ARG A 179 -11.57 7.06 4.99
N GLU A 180 -12.54 7.95 5.12
CA GLU A 180 -13.87 7.51 5.50
C GLU A 180 -14.31 6.59 4.38
N TYR A 181 -14.37 5.29 4.68
CA TYR A 181 -15.34 4.48 3.97
C TYR A 181 -16.68 5.09 4.38
N VAL A 182 -17.17 6.01 3.55
CA VAL A 182 -18.61 6.10 3.38
C VAL A 182 -18.96 4.70 2.91
N LEU A 183 -19.38 3.85 3.84
CA LEU A 183 -20.41 2.88 3.51
C LEU A 183 -21.41 3.74 2.76
N ASN A 184 -21.42 3.65 1.43
CA ASN A 184 -22.61 4.04 0.72
C ASN A 184 -23.70 3.35 1.53
N PRO A 185 -24.63 4.08 2.16
CA PRO A 185 -25.81 3.38 2.64
C PRO A 185 -26.28 2.66 1.39
N ALA A 186 -26.38 1.33 1.47
CA ALA A 186 -27.21 0.61 0.53
C ALA A 186 -28.48 1.45 0.35
N PRO A 187 -28.93 1.70 -0.90
CA PRO A 187 -30.04 2.61 -1.18
C PRO A 187 -31.11 2.35 -0.13
N ALA A 188 -31.41 3.36 0.70
CA ALA A 188 -32.06 3.24 1.99
C ALA A 188 -33.04 2.07 2.00
N GLY A 189 -32.53 0.92 2.46
CA GLY A 189 -33.35 -0.25 2.71
C GLY A 189 -34.24 0.14 3.86
N GLU A 190 -35.52 0.27 3.55
CA GLU A 190 -36.59 0.41 4.51
C GLU A 190 -36.27 -0.47 5.73
N THR A 191 -36.16 0.18 6.88
CA THR A 191 -36.04 -0.48 8.18
C THR A 191 -37.22 -1.43 8.34
N GLY A 192 -37.02 -2.72 8.03
CA GLY A 192 -38.08 -3.71 8.16
C GLY A 192 -37.91 -5.11 7.56
N THR A 193 -36.79 -5.52 6.93
CA THR A 193 -36.70 -6.89 6.33
C THR A 193 -35.29 -7.54 6.24
N SER A 194 -34.24 -6.97 6.84
CA SER A 194 -32.83 -7.31 6.50
C SER A 194 -32.33 -8.70 6.92
N ASP A 195 -32.94 -9.36 7.90
CA ASP A 195 -32.50 -10.70 8.34
C ASP A 195 -32.99 -11.80 7.39
N GLU A 196 -34.17 -11.64 6.80
CA GLU A 196 -34.74 -12.62 5.86
C GLU A 196 -34.05 -12.56 4.48
N GLU A 197 -33.74 -11.37 3.96
CA GLU A 197 -33.04 -11.26 2.67
C GLU A 197 -31.58 -11.75 2.73
N THR A 198 -30.90 -11.51 3.84
CA THR A 198 -29.53 -12.01 4.04
C THR A 198 -29.52 -13.53 4.18
N ALA A 199 -30.49 -14.09 4.93
CA ALA A 199 -30.69 -15.53 5.03
C ALA A 199 -31.08 -16.16 3.67
N HIS A 200 -31.95 -15.49 2.91
CA HIS A 200 -32.40 -15.93 1.59
C HIS A 200 -31.28 -15.90 0.55
N ASN A 201 -30.45 -14.87 0.56
CA ASN A 201 -29.28 -14.76 -0.31
C ASN A 201 -28.21 -15.81 0.06
N LEU A 202 -28.02 -16.08 1.36
CA LEU A 202 -27.14 -17.15 1.82
C LEU A 202 -27.64 -18.54 1.39
N ALA A 203 -28.95 -18.80 1.53
CA ALA A 203 -29.58 -20.04 1.10
C ALA A 203 -29.44 -20.26 -0.42
N ARG A 204 -29.67 -19.21 -1.22
CA ARG A 204 -29.47 -19.24 -2.67
C ARG A 204 -28.01 -19.50 -3.07
N MET A 205 -27.04 -18.91 -2.36
CA MET A 205 -25.62 -19.16 -2.61
C MET A 205 -25.22 -20.61 -2.25
N GLN A 206 -25.82 -21.17 -1.20
CA GLN A 206 -25.62 -22.58 -0.83
C GLN A 206 -26.23 -23.54 -1.85
N GLU A 207 -27.44 -23.25 -2.32
CA GLU A 207 -28.12 -24.02 -3.36
C GLU A 207 -27.32 -24.01 -4.67
N LEU A 208 -26.87 -22.82 -5.12
CA LEU A 208 -26.00 -22.68 -6.29
C LEU A 208 -24.69 -23.47 -6.15
N ALA A 209 -24.07 -23.46 -4.97
CA ALA A 209 -22.86 -24.23 -4.72
C ALA A 209 -23.13 -25.75 -4.80
N GLY A 210 -24.29 -26.21 -4.35
CA GLY A 210 -24.75 -27.59 -4.48
C GLY A 210 -25.03 -28.00 -5.92
N GLU A 211 -25.73 -27.16 -6.68
CA GLU A 211 -25.97 -27.37 -8.11
C GLU A 211 -24.65 -27.42 -8.91
N TYR A 212 -23.73 -26.50 -8.61
CA TYR A 212 -22.43 -26.50 -9.25
C TYR A 212 -21.63 -27.75 -8.89
N ALA A 213 -21.63 -28.17 -7.62
CA ALA A 213 -21.03 -29.44 -7.20
C ALA A 213 -21.60 -30.64 -7.97
N ALA A 214 -22.92 -30.64 -8.25
CA ALA A 214 -23.58 -31.69 -9.01
C ALA A 214 -23.09 -31.78 -10.46
N THR A 215 -22.70 -30.63 -11.06
CA THR A 215 -22.15 -30.57 -12.43
C THR A 215 -20.68 -30.96 -12.55
N LEU A 216 -19.96 -31.11 -11.43
CA LEU A 216 -18.55 -31.49 -11.44
C LEU A 216 -18.36 -32.97 -11.81
N ASP A 217 -17.37 -33.24 -12.66
CA ASP A 217 -16.94 -34.59 -12.99
C ASP A 217 -16.17 -35.27 -11.83
N ALA A 218 -15.97 -36.58 -11.93
CA ALA A 218 -15.30 -37.35 -10.88
C ALA A 218 -13.86 -36.89 -10.60
N ALA A 219 -13.14 -36.41 -11.62
CA ALA A 219 -11.77 -35.95 -11.48
C ALA A 219 -11.68 -34.59 -10.76
N GLN A 220 -12.61 -33.68 -11.05
CA GLN A 220 -12.76 -32.38 -10.40
C GLN A 220 -13.17 -32.53 -8.93
N ARG A 221 -14.05 -33.49 -8.63
CA ARG A 221 -14.45 -33.81 -7.24
C ARG A 221 -13.28 -34.35 -6.44
N GLU A 222 -12.52 -35.31 -6.98
CA GLU A 222 -11.31 -35.82 -6.33
C GLU A 222 -10.26 -34.72 -6.11
N LEU A 223 -10.09 -33.83 -7.09
CA LEU A 223 -9.18 -32.69 -6.98
C LEU A 223 -9.57 -31.75 -5.84
N ILE A 224 -10.87 -31.46 -5.67
CA ILE A 224 -11.35 -30.62 -4.55
C ILE A 224 -11.17 -31.32 -3.21
N LEU A 225 -11.43 -32.63 -3.13
CA LEU A 225 -11.29 -33.43 -1.91
C LEU A 225 -9.83 -33.64 -1.48
N ALA A 226 -8.90 -33.67 -2.44
CA ALA A 226 -7.47 -33.79 -2.17
C ALA A 226 -6.82 -32.48 -1.67
N LEU A 227 -7.54 -31.36 -1.74
CA LEU A 227 -7.02 -30.05 -1.33
C LEU A 227 -7.23 -29.80 0.18
N PRO A 228 -6.20 -29.33 0.92
CA PRO A 228 -6.36 -28.87 2.30
C PRO A 228 -7.41 -27.75 2.43
N GLU A 229 -8.10 -27.69 3.57
CA GLU A 229 -9.20 -26.75 3.87
C GLU A 229 -8.87 -25.26 3.67
N ARG A 230 -7.58 -24.89 3.57
CA ARG A 230 -7.12 -23.51 3.39
C ARG A 230 -6.47 -23.23 2.04
N THR A 231 -6.39 -24.20 1.15
CA THR A 231 -5.83 -23.99 -0.19
C THR A 231 -6.86 -23.32 -1.09
N PRO A 232 -6.51 -22.36 -1.96
CA PRO A 232 -7.45 -21.84 -2.94
C PRO A 232 -7.96 -22.96 -3.88
N LEU A 233 -9.22 -22.84 -4.34
CA LEU A 233 -9.75 -23.73 -5.36
C LEU A 233 -8.97 -23.55 -6.68
N PRO A 234 -8.93 -24.58 -7.55
CA PRO A 234 -8.37 -24.45 -8.89
C PRO A 234 -9.00 -23.25 -9.63
N HIS A 235 -8.16 -22.44 -10.29
CA HIS A 235 -8.55 -21.15 -10.86
C HIS A 235 -9.75 -21.22 -11.83
N GLU A 236 -9.86 -22.31 -12.60
CA GLU A 236 -10.98 -22.54 -13.52
C GLU A 236 -12.31 -22.72 -12.78
N LEU A 237 -12.31 -23.53 -11.72
CA LEU A 237 -13.49 -23.81 -10.91
C LEU A 237 -13.92 -22.61 -10.07
N ASP A 238 -12.96 -21.86 -9.53
CA ASP A 238 -13.21 -20.65 -8.75
C ASP A 238 -13.81 -19.53 -9.62
N ARG A 239 -13.28 -19.35 -10.84
CA ARG A 239 -13.76 -18.33 -11.78
C ARG A 239 -15.21 -18.58 -12.20
N GLU A 240 -15.56 -19.81 -12.51
CA GLU A 240 -16.92 -20.16 -12.95
C GLU A 240 -17.93 -20.08 -11.80
N LEU A 241 -17.57 -20.56 -10.60
CA LEU A 241 -18.40 -20.44 -9.39
C LEU A 241 -18.71 -18.96 -9.05
N LEU A 242 -17.69 -18.10 -9.10
CA LEU A 242 -17.85 -16.67 -8.83
C LEU A 242 -18.66 -15.94 -9.89
N LEU A 243 -18.56 -16.35 -11.15
CA LEU A 243 -19.35 -15.78 -12.24
C LEU A 243 -20.84 -16.07 -12.03
N ARG A 244 -21.19 -17.34 -11.80
CA ARG A 244 -22.58 -17.77 -11.58
C ARG A 244 -23.20 -17.11 -10.34
N ALA A 245 -22.42 -16.96 -9.27
CA ALA A 245 -22.91 -16.28 -8.07
C ALA A 245 -23.08 -14.77 -8.28
N SER A 246 -22.25 -14.16 -9.12
CA SER A 246 -22.38 -12.74 -9.45
C SER A 246 -23.59 -12.48 -10.35
N GLU A 247 -23.89 -13.39 -11.27
CA GLU A 247 -25.10 -13.37 -12.10
C GLU A 247 -26.36 -13.58 -11.27
N LEU A 248 -26.35 -14.54 -10.33
CA LEU A 248 -27.48 -14.82 -9.44
C LEU A 248 -27.84 -13.62 -8.53
N LEU A 249 -26.82 -12.91 -8.04
CA LEU A 249 -27.00 -11.75 -7.15
C LEU A 249 -27.12 -10.43 -7.91
N GLY A 250 -26.91 -10.41 -9.23
CA GLY A 250 -26.92 -9.19 -10.06
C GLY A 250 -25.88 -8.13 -9.66
N ARG A 251 -24.91 -8.48 -8.81
CA ARG A 251 -23.86 -7.59 -8.30
C ARG A 251 -22.54 -8.33 -8.10
N LYS A 252 -21.45 -7.59 -7.92
CA LYS A 252 -20.16 -8.17 -7.55
C LYS A 252 -20.23 -8.71 -6.12
N LEU A 253 -19.64 -9.90 -5.90
CA LEU A 253 -19.53 -10.49 -4.57
C LEU A 253 -18.49 -9.76 -3.72
N GLU A 254 -18.81 -9.62 -2.44
CA GLU A 254 -17.86 -9.16 -1.42
C GLU A 254 -16.90 -10.29 -1.01
N GLU A 255 -15.75 -9.93 -0.45
CA GLU A 255 -14.72 -10.92 -0.04
C GLU A 255 -15.24 -11.93 0.99
N ALA A 256 -16.18 -11.52 1.85
CA ALA A 256 -16.84 -12.42 2.80
C ALA A 256 -17.73 -13.46 2.08
N GLU A 257 -18.53 -13.02 1.11
CA GLU A 257 -19.44 -13.88 0.33
C GLU A 257 -18.67 -14.89 -0.52
N LYS A 258 -17.57 -14.46 -1.15
CA LYS A 258 -16.66 -15.36 -1.88
C LYS A 258 -16.10 -16.46 -0.99
N ARG A 259 -15.76 -16.14 0.26
CA ARG A 259 -15.25 -17.11 1.24
C ARG A 259 -16.34 -18.11 1.64
N THR A 260 -17.56 -17.65 1.88
CA THR A 260 -18.71 -18.48 2.22
C THR A 260 -19.08 -19.43 1.07
N LEU A 261 -19.10 -18.92 -0.17
CA LEU A 261 -19.43 -19.70 -1.36
C LEU A 261 -18.41 -20.82 -1.62
N ARG A 262 -17.11 -20.55 -1.45
CA ARG A 262 -16.04 -21.56 -1.55
C ARG A 262 -16.17 -22.63 -0.46
N GLY A 263 -16.56 -22.23 0.76
CA GLY A 263 -16.84 -23.15 1.86
C GLY A 263 -18.04 -24.05 1.57
N ALA A 264 -19.14 -23.47 1.06
CA ALA A 264 -20.34 -24.20 0.68
C ALA A 264 -20.09 -25.22 -0.43
N LEU A 265 -19.30 -24.86 -1.46
CA LEU A 265 -18.93 -25.80 -2.52
C LEU A 265 -18.13 -26.99 -1.98
N ARG A 266 -17.21 -26.75 -1.05
CA ARG A 266 -16.45 -27.84 -0.39
C ARG A 266 -17.35 -28.73 0.45
N GLY A 267 -18.26 -28.15 1.22
CA GLY A 267 -19.26 -28.90 1.98
C GLY A 267 -20.09 -29.82 1.08
N ALA A 268 -20.65 -29.27 0.00
CA ALA A 268 -21.48 -30.01 -0.95
C ALA A 268 -20.72 -31.16 -1.65
N VAL A 269 -19.44 -30.96 -2.00
CA VAL A 269 -18.60 -32.02 -2.58
C VAL A 269 -18.25 -33.11 -1.55
N THR A 270 -18.19 -32.76 -0.27
CA THR A 270 -17.85 -33.69 0.83
C THR A 270 -19.06 -34.51 1.30
N GLU A 271 -20.27 -33.92 1.28
CA GLU A 271 -21.54 -34.59 1.64
C GLU A 271 -22.06 -35.52 0.54
N GLY A 272 -21.69 -35.30 -0.73
CA GLY A 272 -22.10 -36.12 -1.87
C GLY A 272 -21.31 -37.44 -2.05
N ARG A 273 -20.84 -38.06 -0.97
CA ARG A 273 -20.04 -39.30 -0.97
C ARG A 273 -20.87 -40.54 -0.66
#